data_AF-A0A928DR55-F1
#
_entry.id   AF-A0A928DR55-F1
#
_cell.length_a   1.000
_cell.length_b   1.000
_cell.length_c   1.000
_cell.angle_alpha   90.00
_cell.angle_beta   90.00
_cell.angle_gamma   90.00
#
_symmetry.space_group_name_H-M   'P 1'
#
loop_
_entity.id
_entity.type
_entity.pdbx_description
1 polymer ?
#
loop_
_entity_poly.entity_id
_entity_poly.type
_entity_poly.pdbx_seq_one_letter_code
_entity_poly.pdbx_strand_id
1 'polypeptide(L)'
;MKRGFTLIEMLVVVLIVGILCAVALPSYFYAVENARITEVVMLWGRQKNFSSGKDLSREQADRLTENLQKGKLKNFTGQAVCRAPAKADTPCWELSFTQLNTQARAQYLLETVDNMRSLACVGLNDSGKKFCRQQGRAEGAVSLDGKEGFIIR
;
A
#
# COMPACT_ATOMS: atom_id res chain seq x y z
N MET A 1 50.15 -15.90 -20.91
CA MET A 1 49.60 -16.76 -19.84
C MET A 1 48.32 -16.11 -19.33
N LYS A 2 47.16 -16.77 -19.44
CA LYS A 2 45.90 -16.26 -18.86
C LYS A 2 45.96 -16.47 -17.35
N ARG A 3 45.94 -15.40 -16.56
CA ARG A 3 45.77 -15.49 -15.09
C ARG A 3 44.35 -16.00 -14.83
N GLY A 4 44.24 -17.25 -14.40
CA GLY A 4 42.99 -17.83 -13.95
C GLY A 4 42.67 -17.36 -12.53
N PHE A 5 41.38 -17.21 -12.23
CA PHE A 5 40.89 -16.92 -10.89
C PHE A 5 41.04 -18.16 -10.00
N THR A 6 41.48 -18.00 -8.77
CA THR A 6 41.67 -19.12 -7.83
C THR A 6 40.37 -19.48 -7.12
N LEU A 7 40.27 -20.74 -6.65
CA LEU A 7 39.09 -21.23 -5.94
C LEU A 7 38.89 -20.51 -4.61
N ILE A 8 40.00 -20.19 -3.92
CA ILE A 8 39.96 -19.43 -2.66
C ILE A 8 39.47 -17.99 -2.88
N GLU A 9 39.85 -17.34 -3.99
CA GLU A 9 39.34 -16.00 -4.32
C GLU A 9 37.83 -16.03 -4.53
N MET A 10 37.29 -17.04 -5.23
CA MET A 10 35.83 -17.15 -5.39
C MET A 10 35.12 -17.41 -4.06
N LEU A 11 35.69 -18.22 -3.17
CA LEU A 11 35.09 -18.54 -1.88
C LEU A 11 34.96 -17.31 -0.98
N VAL A 12 36.01 -16.49 -0.90
CA VAL A 12 36.00 -15.24 -0.12
C VAL A 12 35.01 -14.24 -0.70
N VAL A 13 34.94 -14.12 -2.03
CA VAL A 13 33.99 -13.21 -2.69
C VAL A 13 32.54 -13.61 -2.41
N VAL A 14 32.19 -14.89 -2.55
CA VAL A 14 30.83 -15.38 -2.27
C VAL A 14 30.47 -15.19 -0.79
N LEU A 15 31.42 -15.41 0.12
CA LEU A 15 31.22 -15.17 1.56
C LEU A 15 30.89 -13.70 1.84
N ILE A 16 31.66 -12.77 1.29
CA ILE A 16 31.43 -11.33 1.47
C ILE A 16 30.08 -10.91 0.88
N VAL A 17 29.77 -11.34 -0.35
CA VAL A 17 28.48 -11.04 -1.00
C VAL A 17 27.31 -11.64 -0.20
N GLY A 18 27.47 -12.83 0.38
CA GLY A 18 26.46 -13.46 1.23
C GLY A 18 26.08 -12.60 2.43
N ILE A 19 27.07 -12.04 3.14
CA ILE A 19 26.84 -11.17 4.31
C ILE A 19 26.16 -9.87 3.88
N LEU A 20 26.61 -9.25 2.78
CA LEU A 20 26.02 -8.02 2.26
C LEU A 20 24.56 -8.21 1.86
N CYS A 21 24.23 -9.31 1.18
CA CYS A 21 22.87 -9.64 0.77
C CYS A 21 21.92 -9.81 1.97
N ALA A 22 22.38 -10.43 3.06
CA ALA A 22 21.55 -10.63 4.25
C ALA A 22 21.04 -9.31 4.85
N VAL A 23 21.85 -8.25 4.81
CA VAL A 23 21.49 -6.91 5.32
C VAL A 23 20.75 -6.09 4.26
N ALA A 24 21.13 -6.21 2.99
CA ALA A 24 20.57 -5.38 1.91
C ALA A 24 19.16 -5.81 1.47
N LEU A 25 18.87 -7.12 1.44
CA LEU A 25 17.59 -7.65 0.98
C LEU A 25 16.35 -7.08 1.69
N PRO A 26 16.26 -7.02 3.03
CA PRO A 26 15.08 -6.45 3.69
C PRO A 26 14.88 -4.96 3.34
N SER A 27 15.97 -4.19 3.23
CA SER A 27 15.91 -2.79 2.82
C SER A 27 15.45 -2.63 1.37
N TYR A 28 15.88 -3.52 0.47
CA TYR A 28 15.46 -3.52 -0.93
C TYR A 28 13.96 -3.77 -1.04
N PHE A 29 13.42 -4.79 -0.37
CA PHE A 29 11.98 -5.07 -0.42
C PHE A 29 11.15 -3.92 0.14
N TYR A 30 11.60 -3.30 1.24
CA TYR A 30 10.93 -2.13 1.79
C TYR A 30 10.90 -0.96 0.80
N ALA A 31 12.02 -0.65 0.14
CA ALA A 31 12.08 0.41 -0.86
C ALA A 31 11.17 0.13 -2.08
N VAL A 32 11.09 -1.13 -2.53
CA VAL A 32 10.19 -1.53 -3.62
C VAL A 32 8.73 -1.35 -3.22
N GLU A 33 8.32 -1.78 -2.02
CA GLU A 33 6.95 -1.58 -1.56
C GLU A 33 6.62 -0.09 -1.35
N ASN A 34 7.57 0.72 -0.88
CA ASN A 34 7.41 2.18 -0.80
C ASN A 34 7.17 2.82 -2.17
N ALA A 35 7.92 2.37 -3.19
CA ALA A 35 7.73 2.85 -4.56
C ALA A 35 6.33 2.47 -5.08
N ARG A 36 5.81 1.30 -4.72
CA ARG A 36 4.45 0.87 -5.09
C ARG A 36 3.39 1.75 -4.44
N ILE A 37 3.42 1.95 -3.12
CA ILE A 37 2.39 2.76 -2.43
C ILE A 37 2.36 4.22 -2.89
N THR A 38 3.51 4.76 -3.33
CA THR A 38 3.61 6.13 -3.85
C THR A 38 2.62 6.37 -4.98
N GLU A 39 2.30 5.35 -5.77
CA GLU A 39 1.29 5.43 -6.83
C GLU A 39 -0.09 5.85 -6.29
N VAL A 40 -0.54 5.19 -5.22
CA VAL A 40 -1.82 5.50 -4.55
C VAL A 40 -1.73 6.81 -3.77
N VAL A 41 -0.62 7.08 -3.08
CA VAL A 41 -0.42 8.33 -2.34
C VAL A 41 -0.47 9.54 -3.29
N MET A 42 0.12 9.45 -4.48
CA MET A 42 0.04 10.51 -5.49
C MET A 42 -1.38 10.70 -6.02
N LEU A 43 -2.10 9.62 -6.32
CA LEU A 43 -3.50 9.70 -6.77
C LEU A 43 -4.40 10.32 -5.70
N TRP A 44 -4.30 9.82 -4.47
CA TRP A 44 -5.02 10.37 -3.32
C TRP A 44 -4.64 11.83 -3.06
N GLY A 45 -3.36 12.19 -3.13
CA GLY A 45 -2.88 13.56 -2.96
C GLY A 45 -3.44 14.54 -4.00
N ARG A 46 -3.69 14.08 -5.25
CA ARG A 46 -4.37 14.86 -6.29
C ARG A 46 -5.87 15.00 -6.01
N GLN A 47 -6.48 14.01 -5.36
CA GLN A 47 -7.94 13.90 -5.22
C GLN A 47 -8.47 14.41 -3.88
N LYS A 48 -7.66 14.45 -2.81
CA LYS A 48 -8.06 14.94 -1.48
C LYS A 48 -8.57 16.38 -1.47
N ASN A 49 -8.12 17.21 -2.43
CA ASN A 49 -8.58 18.59 -2.61
C ASN A 49 -9.89 18.69 -3.43
N PHE A 50 -10.26 17.63 -4.16
CA PHE A 50 -11.38 17.62 -5.10
C PHE A 50 -12.63 16.91 -4.55
N SER A 51 -12.44 15.90 -3.69
CA SER A 51 -13.52 14.99 -3.26
C SER A 51 -13.97 15.14 -1.80
N SER A 52 -13.34 16.00 -0.98
CA SER A 52 -13.74 16.12 0.43
C SER A 52 -15.12 16.79 0.53
N GLY A 53 -16.18 15.98 0.66
CA GLY A 53 -17.54 16.45 0.95
C GLY A 53 -18.62 16.26 -0.12
N LYS A 54 -18.47 15.36 -1.10
CA LYS A 54 -19.60 14.97 -1.97
C LYS A 54 -20.15 13.61 -1.55
N ASP A 55 -21.40 13.58 -1.10
CA ASP A 55 -22.17 12.35 -0.96
C ASP A 55 -22.28 11.68 -2.32
N LEU A 56 -21.48 10.64 -2.57
CA LEU A 56 -21.64 9.86 -3.78
C LEU A 56 -22.96 9.08 -3.68
N SER A 57 -23.80 9.20 -4.70
CA SER A 57 -24.87 8.22 -4.91
C SER A 57 -24.23 6.85 -5.19
N ARG A 58 -24.95 5.77 -4.87
CA ARG A 58 -24.49 4.40 -5.13
C ARG A 58 -24.08 4.18 -6.59
N GLU A 59 -24.84 4.73 -7.53
CA GLU A 59 -24.51 4.64 -8.96
C GLU A 59 -23.21 5.38 -9.32
N GLN A 60 -22.93 6.50 -8.65
CA GLN A 60 -21.69 7.25 -8.85
C GLN A 60 -20.49 6.50 -8.26
N ALA A 61 -20.67 5.82 -7.14
CA ALA A 61 -19.65 4.96 -6.54
C ALA A 61 -19.31 3.75 -7.43
N ASP A 62 -20.32 3.16 -8.09
CA ASP A 62 -20.12 2.07 -9.04
C ASP A 62 -19.32 2.55 -10.27
N ARG A 63 -19.71 3.70 -10.85
CA ARG A 63 -18.97 4.34 -11.96
C ARG A 63 -17.54 4.70 -11.58
N LEU A 64 -17.33 5.18 -10.35
CA LEU A 64 -16.00 5.50 -9.85
C LEU A 64 -15.14 4.24 -9.70
N THR A 65 -15.71 3.17 -9.16
CA THR A 65 -15.06 1.86 -9.05
C THR A 65 -14.66 1.35 -10.43
N GLU A 66 -15.57 1.42 -11.41
CA GLU A 66 -15.28 1.02 -12.78
C GLU A 66 -14.13 1.85 -13.39
N ASN A 67 -14.10 3.17 -13.16
CA ASN A 67 -13.03 4.04 -13.62
C ASN A 67 -11.69 3.77 -12.93
N LEU A 68 -11.69 3.40 -11.65
CA LEU A 68 -10.49 3.04 -10.90
C LEU A 68 -9.94 1.70 -11.37
N GLN A 69 -10.81 0.73 -11.64
CA GLN A 69 -10.44 -0.58 -12.18
C GLN A 69 -9.93 -0.49 -13.64
N LYS A 70 -10.53 0.39 -14.45
CA LYS A 70 -10.03 0.71 -15.81
C LYS A 70 -8.81 1.64 -15.79
N GLY A 71 -8.56 2.29 -14.66
CA GLY A 71 -7.45 3.20 -14.47
C GLY A 71 -6.09 2.49 -14.59
N LYS A 72 -5.06 3.23 -15.00
CA LYS A 72 -3.69 2.71 -15.16
C LYS A 72 -2.93 2.63 -13.84
N LEU A 73 -3.53 2.03 -12.82
CA LEU A 73 -2.77 1.64 -11.63
C LEU A 73 -1.96 0.38 -11.94
N LYS A 74 -0.63 0.45 -11.82
CA LYS A 74 0.27 -0.66 -12.15
C LYS A 74 0.28 -1.74 -11.08
N ASN A 75 0.21 -1.34 -9.81
CA ASN A 75 0.37 -2.28 -8.69
C ASN A 75 -0.90 -2.46 -7.86
N PHE A 76 -1.92 -1.63 -8.11
CA PHE A 76 -3.14 -1.57 -7.32
C PHE A 76 -4.38 -1.58 -8.21
N THR A 77 -5.51 -1.92 -7.61
CA THR A 77 -6.84 -1.63 -8.14
C THR A 77 -7.66 -0.94 -7.05
N GLY A 78 -8.58 -0.06 -7.43
CA GLY A 78 -9.37 0.73 -6.50
C GLY A 78 -10.86 0.42 -6.59
N GLN A 79 -11.56 0.50 -5.47
CA GLN A 79 -13.02 0.41 -5.39
C GLN A 79 -13.58 1.36 -4.33
N ALA A 80 -14.79 1.86 -4.55
CA ALA A 80 -15.51 2.63 -3.55
C ALA A 80 -16.19 1.68 -2.56
N VAL A 81 -16.01 1.91 -1.26
CA VAL A 81 -16.58 1.11 -0.17
C VAL A 81 -17.33 2.05 0.77
N CYS A 82 -18.57 1.72 1.12
CA CYS A 82 -19.37 2.49 2.06
C CYS A 82 -19.16 1.96 3.49
N ARG A 83 -18.66 2.79 4.42
CA ARG A 83 -18.33 2.43 5.81
C ARG A 83 -19.13 3.22 6.86
N ALA A 84 -20.36 3.65 6.55
CA ALA A 84 -21.25 4.26 7.54
C ALA A 84 -22.23 3.21 8.09
N PRO A 85 -22.59 3.28 9.39
CA PRO A 85 -23.82 2.65 9.85
C PRO A 85 -25.00 3.30 9.11
N ALA A 86 -25.92 2.48 8.59
CA ALA A 86 -27.03 2.86 7.72
C ALA A 86 -27.99 3.92 8.33
N LYS A 87 -27.57 5.18 8.40
CA LYS A 87 -28.45 6.35 8.51
C LYS A 87 -28.29 7.17 7.24
N ALA A 88 -29.42 7.37 6.56
CA ALA A 88 -29.54 7.59 5.12
C ALA A 88 -29.13 8.98 4.59
N ASP A 89 -28.20 9.69 5.23
CA ASP A 89 -27.81 11.04 4.77
C ASP A 89 -26.39 11.49 5.19
N THR A 90 -25.50 10.54 5.52
CA THR A 90 -24.09 10.85 5.84
C THR A 90 -23.14 10.28 4.79
N PRO A 91 -22.09 11.03 4.38
CA PRO A 91 -21.10 10.56 3.42
C PRO A 91 -20.39 9.33 3.99
N CYS A 92 -20.64 8.17 3.39
CA CYS A 92 -20.09 6.90 3.84
C CYS A 92 -18.96 6.36 2.97
N TRP A 93 -18.76 6.96 1.80
CA TRP A 93 -17.90 6.41 0.75
C TRP A 93 -16.43 6.71 1.01
N GLU A 94 -15.67 5.64 1.09
CA GLU A 94 -14.23 5.62 1.12
C GLU A 94 -13.70 4.88 -0.10
N LEU A 95 -12.42 5.08 -0.43
CA LEU A 95 -11.73 4.32 -1.46
C LEU A 95 -10.89 3.25 -0.81
N SER A 96 -11.01 2.02 -1.30
CA SER A 96 -10.15 0.89 -0.93
C SER A 96 -9.33 0.49 -2.14
N PHE A 97 -8.01 0.48 -1.96
CA PHE A 97 -7.02 0.09 -2.96
C PHE A 97 -6.38 -1.22 -2.55
N THR A 98 -6.52 -2.24 -3.39
CA THR A 98 -5.97 -3.57 -3.14
C THR A 98 -4.81 -3.85 -4.09
N GLN A 99 -3.81 -4.58 -3.61
CA GLN A 99 -2.67 -4.97 -4.44
C GLN A 99 -3.11 -5.95 -5.52
N LEU A 100 -2.70 -5.70 -6.77
CA LEU A 100 -2.89 -6.65 -7.87
C LEU A 100 -2.06 -7.92 -7.68
N ASN A 101 -0.85 -7.78 -7.10
CA ASN A 101 0.00 -8.91 -6.79
C ASN A 101 -0.36 -9.51 -5.43
N THR A 102 -1.20 -10.54 -5.45
CA THR A 102 -1.61 -11.31 -4.26
C THR A 102 -0.51 -12.22 -3.70
N GLN A 103 0.59 -12.42 -4.44
CA GLN A 103 1.74 -13.22 -4.00
C GLN A 103 2.88 -12.36 -3.44
N ALA A 104 2.64 -11.06 -3.23
CA ALA A 104 3.61 -10.18 -2.59
C ALA A 104 3.94 -10.66 -1.17
N ARG A 105 5.22 -10.53 -0.77
CA ARG A 105 5.67 -10.88 0.59
C ARG A 105 4.92 -10.06 1.65
N ALA A 106 4.78 -8.76 1.42
CA ALA A 106 3.97 -7.86 2.23
C ALA A 106 2.62 -7.67 1.55
N GLN A 107 1.58 -8.24 2.16
CA GLN A 107 0.20 -8.07 1.69
C GLN A 107 -0.50 -7.01 2.52
N TYR A 108 -1.05 -6.00 1.86
CA TYR A 108 -1.74 -4.88 2.48
C TYR A 108 -2.76 -4.29 1.51
N LEU A 109 -3.67 -3.49 2.06
CA LEU A 109 -4.56 -2.63 1.29
C LEU A 109 -4.44 -1.20 1.82
N LEU A 110 -4.70 -0.23 0.95
CA LEU A 110 -4.69 1.18 1.30
C LEU A 110 -6.12 1.68 1.25
N GLU A 111 -6.58 2.29 2.33
CA GLU A 111 -7.95 2.75 2.44
C GLU A 111 -7.99 4.20 2.84
N THR A 112 -8.87 4.95 2.21
CA THR A 112 -9.14 6.28 2.72
C THR A 112 -10.03 6.20 3.95
N VAL A 113 -9.85 7.16 4.84
CA VAL A 113 -10.62 7.32 6.07
C VAL A 113 -10.97 8.79 6.27
N ASP A 114 -11.94 9.04 7.14
CA ASP A 114 -12.45 10.36 7.46
C ASP A 114 -12.96 11.13 6.23
N ASN A 115 -13.78 10.49 5.40
CA ASN A 115 -14.35 11.03 4.16
C ASN A 115 -13.24 11.43 3.17
N MET A 116 -12.40 10.46 2.82
CA MET A 116 -11.26 10.60 1.92
C MET A 116 -10.14 11.56 2.38
N ARG A 117 -10.18 12.06 3.62
CA ARG A 117 -9.23 13.08 4.12
C ARG A 117 -7.88 12.53 4.52
N SER A 118 -7.84 11.26 4.88
CA SER A 118 -6.63 10.55 5.30
C SER A 118 -6.53 9.25 4.52
N LEU A 119 -5.32 8.76 4.34
CA LEU A 119 -5.05 7.46 3.76
C LEU A 119 -4.47 6.56 4.86
N ALA A 120 -4.96 5.34 4.96
CA ALA A 120 -4.54 4.35 5.95
C ALA A 120 -4.02 3.09 5.25
N CYS A 121 -2.99 2.48 5.82
CA CYS A 121 -2.44 1.21 5.37
C CYS A 121 -2.88 0.09 6.31
N VAL A 122 -3.53 -0.94 5.76
CA VAL A 122 -4.02 -2.10 6.52
C VAL A 122 -3.24 -3.34 6.10
N GLY A 123 -2.51 -3.93 7.04
CA GLY A 123 -1.75 -5.16 6.79
C GLY A 123 -2.65 -6.40 6.75
N LEU A 124 -2.54 -7.20 5.69
CA LEU A 124 -3.27 -8.45 5.52
C LEU A 124 -2.49 -9.67 6.03
N ASN A 125 -1.16 -9.57 6.09
CA ASN A 125 -0.27 -10.56 6.70
C ASN A 125 0.75 -9.88 7.63
N ASP A 126 1.56 -10.66 8.35
CA ASP A 126 2.52 -10.09 9.33
C ASP A 126 3.57 -9.17 8.69
N SER A 127 4.03 -9.50 7.48
CA SER A 127 4.96 -8.64 6.72
C SER A 127 4.29 -7.32 6.34
N GLY A 128 3.02 -7.36 5.92
CA GLY A 128 2.21 -6.20 5.58
C GLY A 128 1.90 -5.33 6.80
N LYS A 129 1.59 -5.92 7.95
CA LYS A 129 1.41 -5.19 9.22
C LYS A 129 2.68 -4.45 9.62
N LYS A 130 3.84 -5.10 9.53
CA LYS A 130 5.15 -4.46 9.77
C LYS A 130 5.40 -3.31 8.80
N PHE A 131 5.12 -3.52 7.52
CA PHE A 131 5.24 -2.50 6.49
C PHE A 131 4.34 -1.29 6.78
N CYS A 132 3.04 -1.50 7.01
CA CYS A 132 2.10 -0.41 7.32
C CYS A 132 2.46 0.33 8.61
N ARG A 133 2.92 -0.37 9.65
CA ARG A 133 3.38 0.25 10.89
C ARG A 133 4.61 1.14 10.67
N GLN A 134 5.51 0.77 9.77
CA GLN A 134 6.67 1.59 9.41
C GLN A 134 6.29 2.81 8.55
N GLN A 135 5.17 2.75 7.82
CA GLN A 135 4.63 3.88 7.06
C GLN A 135 3.80 4.84 7.91
N GLY A 136 3.15 4.32 8.94
CA GLY A 136 2.20 5.07 9.75
C GLY A 136 2.82 5.97 10.81
N ARG A 137 2.02 6.93 11.29
CA ARG A 137 2.32 7.66 12.52
C ARG A 137 2.06 6.79 13.75
N ALA A 138 2.93 6.89 14.77
CA ALA A 138 2.88 6.10 15.99
C ALA A 138 1.53 6.17 16.76
N GLU A 139 0.74 7.23 16.56
CA GLU A 139 -0.53 7.49 17.27
C GLU A 139 -1.79 7.33 16.36
N GLY A 140 -1.62 6.91 15.11
CA GLY A 140 -2.67 6.93 14.07
C GLY A 140 -3.29 5.57 13.74
N ALA A 141 -3.43 4.67 14.71
CA ALA A 141 -4.06 3.37 14.47
C ALA A 141 -5.59 3.53 14.34
N VAL A 142 -6.15 3.12 13.20
CA VAL A 142 -7.59 3.17 12.90
C VAL A 142 -8.09 1.74 12.70
N SER A 143 -9.27 1.42 13.24
CA SER A 143 -9.92 0.13 12.99
C SER A 143 -10.76 0.20 11.72
N LEU A 144 -10.39 -0.57 10.71
CA LEU A 144 -11.06 -0.65 9.41
C LEU A 144 -11.54 -2.08 9.19
N ASP A 145 -12.86 -2.27 9.20
CA ASP A 145 -13.51 -3.59 9.06
C ASP A 145 -12.95 -4.67 9.99
N GLY A 146 -12.68 -4.28 11.24
CA GLY A 146 -12.13 -5.17 12.28
C GLY A 146 -10.62 -5.44 12.16
N LYS A 147 -9.91 -4.73 11.27
CA LYS A 147 -8.45 -4.80 11.12
C LYS A 147 -7.78 -3.51 11.58
N GLU A 148 -6.58 -3.64 12.12
CA GLU A 148 -5.73 -2.49 12.48
C GLU A 148 -5.12 -1.88 11.21
N GLY A 149 -5.44 -0.62 10.96
CA GLY A 149 -4.84 0.21 9.92
C GLY A 149 -3.99 1.32 10.55
N PHE A 150 -3.02 1.82 9.79
CA PHE A 150 -2.14 2.91 10.22
C PHE A 150 -2.26 4.08 9.25
N ILE A 151 -2.59 5.27 9.74
CA ILE A 151 -2.67 6.48 8.89
C ILE A 151 -1.28 6.81 8.33
N ILE A 152 -1.18 6.83 7.00
CA ILE A 152 0.01 7.18 6.22
C ILE A 152 -0.15 8.61 5.68
N ARG A 153 0.97 9.33 5.53
CA ARG A 153 0.98 10.75 5.16
C ARG A 153 1.27 10.98 3.68
#